data_AF-A0A318YNN4-F1
#
_entry.id   AF-A0A318YNN4-F1
#
_cell.length_a   1.000
_cell.length_b   1.000
_cell.length_c   1.000
_cell.angle_alpha   90.00
_cell.angle_beta   90.00
_cell.angle_gamma   90.00
#
_symmetry.space_group_name_H-M   'P 1'
#
loop_
_entity.id
_entity.type
_entity.pdbx_description
1 polymer ?
#
loop_
_entity_poly.entity_id
_entity_poly.type
_entity_poly.pdbx_seq_one_letter_code
_entity_poly.pdbx_strand_id
1 'polypeptide(L)'
;MGIRTSIDHPRVDIPPQNINILDGNAPDLAAEYSSFEARIARYGGIKLFLGGLGPDRHITFNEPSSSLNSRTRVKTLAYDTILANSRFFGNDLDLVLRRSLTVGIQTIMDAREFVIVATGAHKARHQHG
;
A
#
# COMPACT_ATOMS: atom_id res chain seq x y z
N MET A 1 -14.73 12.46 4.35
CA MET A 1 -13.34 12.33 4.81
C MET A 1 -12.50 11.94 3.59
N GLY A 2 -11.63 12.83 3.10
CA GLY A 2 -10.89 12.61 1.86
C GLY A 2 -9.71 11.66 2.06
N ILE A 3 -9.40 10.86 1.05
CA ILE A 3 -8.15 10.09 1.02
C ILE A 3 -7.00 11.09 0.92
N ARG A 4 -5.96 10.91 1.73
CA ARG A 4 -4.81 11.81 1.73
C ARG A 4 -4.03 11.64 0.43
N THR A 5 -3.97 12.69 -0.38
CA THR A 5 -3.28 12.71 -1.69
C THR A 5 -1.96 13.47 -1.64
N SER A 6 -1.66 14.14 -0.52
CA SER A 6 -0.50 15.00 -0.31
C SER A 6 0.15 14.78 1.07
N ILE A 7 1.42 15.18 1.19
CA ILE A 7 2.13 15.28 2.46
C ILE A 7 2.07 16.75 2.91
N ASP A 8 1.30 17.04 3.95
CA ASP A 8 0.98 18.43 4.28
C ASP A 8 2.13 19.19 4.98
N HIS A 9 3.18 18.51 5.44
CA HIS A 9 4.37 19.12 6.06
C HIS A 9 5.59 18.17 5.92
N PRO A 10 6.44 18.31 4.88
CA PRO A 10 7.64 17.49 4.75
C PRO A 10 8.65 17.82 5.87
N ARG A 11 9.11 16.81 6.61
CA ARG A 11 10.16 16.94 7.65
C ARG A 11 11.57 16.71 7.11
N VAL A 12 11.70 16.58 5.80
CA VAL A 12 12.93 16.26 5.07
C VAL A 12 12.93 17.03 3.74
N ASP A 13 14.12 17.25 3.18
CA ASP A 13 14.33 18.07 1.98
C ASP A 13 14.05 17.28 0.68
N ILE A 14 12.80 16.84 0.51
CA ILE A 14 12.33 16.21 -0.73
C ILE A 14 11.53 17.22 -1.57
N PRO A 15 11.91 17.48 -2.84
CA PRO A 15 11.10 18.30 -3.74
C PRO A 15 9.70 17.69 -3.92
N PRO A 16 8.61 18.46 -3.78
CA PRO A 16 7.25 17.92 -3.88
C PRO A 16 6.96 17.17 -5.18
N GLN A 17 7.60 17.57 -6.28
CA GLN A 17 7.44 16.95 -7.59
C GLN A 17 8.02 15.53 -7.66
N ASN A 18 8.88 15.16 -6.70
CA ASN A 18 9.45 13.82 -6.57
C ASN A 18 8.57 12.89 -5.73
N ILE A 19 7.52 13.41 -5.08
CA ILE A 19 6.58 12.62 -4.28
C ILE A 19 5.49 12.07 -5.19
N ASN A 20 5.33 10.74 -5.18
CA ASN A 20 4.30 10.06 -5.96
C ASN A 20 3.44 9.23 -5.01
N ILE A 21 2.16 9.59 -4.90
CA ILE A 21 1.15 8.92 -4.07
C ILE A 21 -0.02 8.58 -4.98
N LEU A 22 -0.61 7.39 -4.82
CA LEU A 22 -1.83 7.00 -5.52
C LEU A 22 -3.00 7.89 -5.06
N ASP A 23 -3.68 8.54 -6.00
CA ASP A 23 -4.86 9.35 -5.68
C ASP A 23 -6.12 8.48 -5.55
N GLY A 24 -6.49 8.16 -4.32
CA GLY A 24 -7.71 7.40 -4.05
C GLY A 24 -9.02 8.15 -4.30
N ASN A 25 -8.99 9.48 -4.51
CA ASN A 25 -10.16 10.28 -4.88
C ASN A 25 -10.20 10.56 -6.39
N ALA A 26 -9.28 9.99 -7.19
CA ALA A 26 -9.27 10.20 -8.63
C ALA A 26 -10.62 9.80 -9.26
N PRO A 27 -11.15 10.58 -10.21
CA PRO A 27 -12.44 10.30 -10.85
C PRO A 27 -12.41 8.99 -11.64
N ASP A 28 -11.24 8.63 -12.18
CA ASP A 28 -10.98 7.35 -12.82
C ASP A 28 -9.79 6.65 -12.13
N LEU A 29 -10.12 5.72 -11.24
CA LEU A 29 -9.13 4.94 -10.51
C LEU A 29 -8.30 4.03 -11.43
N ALA A 30 -8.86 3.60 -12.57
CA ALA A 30 -8.15 2.74 -13.51
C ALA A 30 -7.08 3.50 -14.28
N ALA A 31 -7.41 4.72 -14.71
CA ALA A 31 -6.42 5.65 -15.25
C ALA A 31 -5.34 5.98 -14.21
N GLU A 32 -5.71 6.19 -12.94
CA GLU A 32 -4.76 6.54 -11.87
C GLU A 32 -3.73 5.42 -11.62
N TYR A 33 -4.17 4.18 -11.37
CA TYR A 33 -3.21 3.09 -11.12
C TYR A 33 -2.36 2.77 -12.37
N SER A 34 -2.90 2.94 -13.57
CA SER A 34 -2.15 2.72 -14.83
C SER A 34 -1.09 3.80 -15.03
N SER A 35 -1.43 5.06 -14.76
CA SER A 35 -0.51 6.20 -14.76
C SER A 35 0.59 6.04 -13.70
N PHE A 36 0.26 5.52 -12.53
CA PHE A 36 1.23 5.24 -11.47
C PHE A 36 2.28 4.20 -11.89
N GLU A 37 1.87 3.09 -12.50
CA GLU A 37 2.77 2.08 -13.06
C GLU A 37 3.65 2.67 -14.19
N ALA A 38 3.06 3.47 -15.08
CA ALA A 38 3.81 4.14 -16.15
C ALA A 38 4.87 5.12 -15.59
N ARG A 39 4.57 5.83 -14.50
CA ARG A 39 5.54 6.68 -13.80
C ARG A 39 6.70 5.86 -13.24
N ILE A 40 6.41 4.75 -12.56
CA ILE A 40 7.46 3.84 -12.06
C ILE A 40 8.39 3.39 -13.20
N ALA A 41 7.81 2.94 -14.31
CA ALA A 41 8.57 2.50 -15.49
C ALA A 41 9.40 3.64 -16.10
N ARG A 42 8.84 4.85 -16.21
CA ARG A 42 9.52 6.04 -16.74
C ARG A 42 10.76 6.43 -15.94
N TYR A 43 10.76 6.18 -14.63
CA TYR A 43 11.93 6.40 -13.76
C TYR A 43 12.91 5.21 -13.72
N GLY A 44 12.70 4.18 -14.56
CA GLY A 44 13.55 3.00 -14.62
C GLY A 44 13.35 2.01 -13.47
N GLY A 45 12.14 1.97 -12.91
CA GLY A 45 11.75 1.06 -11.84
C GLY A 45 12.17 1.49 -10.44
N ILE A 46 11.61 0.82 -9.44
CA ILE A 46 11.89 1.08 -8.02
C ILE A 46 13.27 0.52 -7.68
N LYS A 47 14.16 1.35 -7.12
CA LYS A 47 15.50 0.90 -6.72
C LYS A 47 15.49 0.17 -5.37
N LEU A 48 14.73 0.69 -4.42
CA LEU A 48 14.54 0.10 -3.11
C LEU A 48 13.06 0.21 -2.75
N PHE A 49 12.44 -0.93 -2.47
CA PHE A 49 11.13 -0.98 -1.86
C PHE A 49 11.27 -1.32 -0.38
N LEU A 50 10.87 -0.38 0.47
CA LEU A 50 10.83 -0.57 1.92
C LEU A 50 9.38 -0.79 2.36
N GLY A 51 9.10 -1.95 2.97
CA GLY A 51 7.76 -2.32 3.42
C GLY A 51 7.73 -2.86 4.84
N GLY A 52 6.53 -2.97 5.38
CA GLY A 52 6.24 -3.72 6.60
C GLY A 52 5.28 -4.88 6.30
N LEU A 53 5.07 -5.72 7.32
CA LEU A 53 4.09 -6.81 7.26
C LEU A 53 2.84 -6.49 8.05
N GLY A 54 1.67 -6.81 7.48
CA GLY A 54 0.38 -6.88 8.17
C GLY A 54 0.35 -7.99 9.24
N PRO A 55 -0.63 -8.00 10.16
CA PRO A 55 -0.77 -9.05 11.18
C PRO A 55 -0.88 -10.47 10.60
N ASP A 56 -1.51 -10.60 9.45
CA ASP A 56 -1.69 -11.79 8.61
C ASP A 56 -0.53 -12.01 7.60
N ARG A 57 0.55 -11.23 7.71
CA ARG A 57 1.72 -11.20 6.81
C ARG A 57 1.45 -10.64 5.41
N HIS A 58 0.36 -9.92 5.17
CA HIS A 58 0.23 -9.19 3.91
C HIS A 58 1.30 -8.11 3.76
N ILE A 59 1.68 -7.82 2.51
CA ILE A 59 2.50 -6.66 2.14
C ILE A 59 1.58 -5.66 1.47
N THR A 60 1.71 -4.37 1.83
CA THR A 60 0.78 -3.29 1.41
C THR A 60 -0.67 -3.67 1.70
N PHE A 61 -1.55 -3.76 0.70
CA PHE A 61 -2.91 -4.32 0.85
C PHE A 61 -3.09 -5.61 0.03
N ASN A 62 -1.98 -6.30 -0.28
CA ASN A 62 -2.02 -7.61 -0.92
C ASN A 62 -2.22 -8.71 0.12
N GLU A 63 -3.48 -8.95 0.46
CA GLU A 63 -3.91 -10.08 1.32
C GLU A 63 -3.41 -11.43 0.79
N PRO A 64 -3.30 -12.47 1.64
CA PRO A 64 -2.68 -13.76 1.29
C PRO A 64 -3.21 -14.46 0.03
N SER A 65 -4.46 -14.18 -0.38
CA SER A 65 -5.07 -14.72 -1.60
C SER A 65 -4.76 -13.92 -2.88
N SER A 66 -3.97 -12.86 -2.79
CA SER A 66 -3.62 -12.01 -3.92
C SER A 66 -2.72 -12.75 -4.91
N SER A 67 -2.98 -12.57 -6.20
CA SER A 67 -2.13 -13.12 -7.27
C SER A 67 -0.68 -12.64 -7.13
N LEU A 68 0.28 -13.55 -7.28
CA LEU A 68 1.71 -13.23 -7.32
C LEU A 68 2.05 -12.31 -8.50
N ASN A 69 1.29 -12.42 -9.60
CA ASN A 69 1.47 -11.59 -10.79
C ASN A 69 0.65 -10.29 -10.74
N SER A 70 0.12 -9.92 -9.56
CA SER A 70 -0.74 -8.74 -9.44
C SER A 70 0.03 -7.44 -9.67
N ARG A 71 -0.60 -6.53 -10.41
CA ARG A 71 -0.16 -5.13 -10.62
C ARG A 71 -0.92 -4.18 -9.70
N THR A 72 -0.56 -2.89 -9.75
CA THR A 72 -1.25 -1.83 -9.01
C THR A 72 -2.73 -1.80 -9.38
N ARG A 73 -3.61 -1.79 -8.37
CA ARG A 73 -5.06 -1.96 -8.56
C ARG A 73 -5.88 -1.41 -7.39
N VAL A 74 -7.18 -1.33 -7.60
CA VAL A 74 -8.17 -1.21 -6.51
C VAL A 74 -8.32 -2.55 -5.81
N LYS A 75 -8.33 -2.53 -4.48
CA LYS A 75 -8.51 -3.70 -3.63
C LYS A 75 -9.58 -3.43 -2.57
N THR A 76 -10.57 -4.31 -2.49
CA THR A 76 -11.49 -4.37 -1.35
C THR A 76 -10.74 -4.91 -0.15
N LEU A 77 -10.86 -4.22 0.99
CA LEU A 77 -10.20 -4.60 2.23
C LEU A 77 -11.00 -5.72 2.93
N ALA A 78 -10.30 -6.72 3.43
CA ALA A 78 -10.86 -7.73 4.32
C ALA A 78 -11.33 -7.10 5.63
N TYR A 79 -12.28 -7.77 6.28
CA TYR A 79 -12.84 -7.33 7.55
C TYR A 79 -11.76 -7.16 8.63
N ASP A 80 -10.80 -8.09 8.73
CA ASP A 80 -9.71 -8.01 9.70
C ASP A 80 -8.81 -6.79 9.47
N THR A 81 -8.60 -6.38 8.21
CA THR A 81 -7.88 -5.15 7.86
C THR A 81 -8.67 -3.92 8.28
N ILE A 82 -9.99 -3.91 8.07
CA ILE A 82 -10.88 -2.82 8.51
C ILE A 82 -10.85 -2.71 10.03
N LEU A 83 -10.99 -3.82 10.74
CA LEU A 83 -10.94 -3.89 12.20
C LEU A 83 -9.57 -3.43 12.75
N ALA A 84 -8.47 -3.88 12.15
CA ALA A 84 -7.13 -3.46 12.56
C ALA A 84 -6.88 -1.97 12.32
N ASN A 85 -7.49 -1.38 11.30
CA ASN A 85 -7.35 0.04 10.98
C ASN A 85 -8.29 0.95 11.78
N SER A 86 -9.39 0.43 12.33
CA SER A 86 -10.37 1.23 13.10
C SER A 86 -9.76 1.97 14.29
N ARG A 87 -8.65 1.46 14.86
CA ARG A 87 -7.86 2.17 15.89
C ARG A 87 -7.42 3.57 15.49
N PHE A 88 -7.27 3.84 14.19
CA PHE A 88 -6.93 5.17 13.66
C PHE A 88 -8.15 6.08 13.46
N PHE A 89 -9.36 5.54 13.64
CA PHE A 89 -10.65 6.19 13.42
C PHE A 89 -11.51 6.15 14.69
N GLY A 90 -10.89 6.20 15.88
CA GLY A 90 -11.62 6.17 17.16
C GLY A 90 -12.32 4.84 17.45
N ASN A 91 -11.89 3.76 16.80
CA ASN A 91 -12.54 2.44 16.79
C ASN A 91 -13.93 2.41 16.15
N ASP A 92 -14.30 3.43 15.37
CA ASP A 92 -15.52 3.45 14.57
C ASP A 92 -15.27 2.81 13.21
N LEU A 93 -15.95 1.69 12.94
CA LEU A 93 -15.80 0.92 11.70
C LEU A 93 -16.43 1.63 10.49
N ASP A 94 -17.44 2.47 10.69
CA ASP A 94 -18.13 3.15 9.60
C ASP A 94 -17.29 4.28 8.99
N LEU A 95 -16.30 4.78 9.73
CA LEU A 95 -15.33 5.76 9.26
C LEU A 95 -14.16 5.14 8.48
N VAL A 96 -13.99 3.81 8.54
CA VAL A 96 -12.88 3.12 7.88
C VAL A 96 -13.20 2.90 6.41
N LEU A 97 -12.24 3.21 5.54
CA LEU A 97 -12.36 2.94 4.10
C LEU A 97 -12.50 1.45 3.83
N ARG A 98 -13.43 1.08 2.93
CA ARG A 98 -13.65 -0.32 2.52
C ARG A 98 -12.81 -0.77 1.33
N ARG A 99 -12.20 0.18 0.62
CA ARG A 99 -11.36 -0.05 -0.57
C ARG A 99 -10.11 0.80 -0.48
N SER A 100 -9.04 0.32 -1.11
CA SER A 100 -7.77 1.01 -1.21
C SER A 100 -7.16 0.84 -2.60
N LEU A 101 -6.35 1.80 -3.03
CA LEU A 101 -5.41 1.61 -4.13
C LEU A 101 -4.11 1.04 -3.56
N THR A 102 -3.59 -0.01 -4.19
CA THR A 102 -2.40 -0.69 -3.71
C THR A 102 -1.50 -1.10 -4.86
N VAL A 103 -0.19 -0.97 -4.67
CA VAL A 103 0.80 -1.59 -5.56
C VAL A 103 0.69 -3.11 -5.47
N GLY A 104 0.82 -3.80 -6.60
CA GLY A 104 0.69 -5.25 -6.66
C GLY A 104 1.96 -5.98 -6.26
N ILE A 105 1.86 -7.31 -6.08
CA ILE A 105 3.02 -8.16 -5.74
C ILE A 105 4.07 -8.08 -6.85
N GLN A 106 3.67 -8.14 -8.12
CA GLN A 106 4.63 -8.04 -9.23
C GLN A 106 5.30 -6.66 -9.26
N THR A 107 4.56 -5.59 -8.98
CA THR A 107 5.11 -4.23 -8.90
C THR A 107 6.19 -4.10 -7.81
N ILE A 108 5.99 -4.79 -6.69
CA ILE A 108 6.98 -4.86 -5.60
C ILE A 108 8.18 -5.71 -6.04
N MET A 109 7.94 -6.86 -6.66
CA MET A 109 8.99 -7.78 -7.13
C MET A 109 9.83 -7.23 -8.28
N ASP A 110 9.30 -6.27 -9.03
CA ASP A 110 10.05 -5.54 -10.07
C ASP A 110 11.05 -4.53 -9.48
N ALA A 111 11.04 -4.30 -8.16
CA ALA A 111 12.04 -3.48 -7.50
C ALA A 111 13.41 -4.18 -7.49
N ARG A 112 14.49 -3.39 -7.62
CA ARG A 112 15.86 -3.93 -7.57
C ARG A 112 16.19 -4.54 -6.22
N GLU A 113 15.78 -3.90 -5.14
CA GLU A 113 15.95 -4.37 -3.77
C GLU A 113 14.64 -4.24 -3.00
N PHE A 114 14.35 -5.22 -2.14
CA PHE A 114 13.16 -5.25 -1.29
C PHE A 114 13.55 -5.55 0.15
N VAL A 115 13.19 -4.63 1.05
CA VAL A 115 13.48 -4.72 2.49
C VAL A 115 12.18 -4.71 3.27
N ILE A 116 12.00 -5.73 4.11
CA ILE A 116 10.87 -5.83 5.03
C ILE A 116 11.32 -5.60 6.46
N VAL A 117 10.63 -4.67 7.13
CA VAL A 117 10.77 -4.43 8.56
C VAL A 117 9.59 -5.08 9.28
N ALA A 118 9.88 -6.06 10.13
CA ALA A 118 8.90 -6.75 10.95
C ALA A 118 9.27 -6.59 12.44
N THR A 119 8.42 -5.90 13.20
CA THR A 119 8.65 -5.59 14.62
C THR A 119 7.53 -6.13 15.51
N GLY A 120 7.92 -6.60 16.69
CA GLY A 120 7.00 -7.14 17.71
C GLY A 120 6.81 -8.66 17.64
N ALA A 121 6.67 -9.30 18.80
CA ALA A 121 6.60 -10.76 18.95
C ALA A 121 5.44 -11.41 18.16
N HIS A 122 4.35 -10.68 17.94
CA HIS A 122 3.21 -11.14 17.14
C HIS A 122 3.57 -11.43 15.67
N LYS A 123 4.70 -10.90 15.16
CA LYS A 123 5.23 -11.19 13.82
C LYS A 123 6.09 -12.46 13.76
N ALA A 124 6.61 -12.92 14.89
CA ALA A 124 7.56 -14.03 14.95
C ALA A 124 6.90 -15.41 14.81
N ARG A 125 5.59 -15.50 15.06
CA ARG A 125 4.90 -16.78 15.11
C ARG A 125 4.62 -17.26 13.68
N HIS A 126 5.28 -18.33 13.25
CA HIS A 126 4.92 -19.13 12.08
C HIS A 126 3.56 -19.79 12.32
N GLN A 127 2.66 -19.73 11.33
CA GLN A 127 1.50 -20.60 11.24
C GLN A 127 1.71 -21.32 9.91
N HIS A 128 2.28 -22.52 9.99
CA HIS A 128 2.18 -23.50 8.92
C HIS A 128 0.82 -24.18 9.08
N GLY A 129 0.03 -24.16 8.02
CA GLY A 129 -1.01 -25.13 7.71
C GLY A 129 -0.72 -25.61 6.29
#